data_AF-A0A7S1B638-F1
#
_entry.id   AF-A0A7S1B638-F1
#
_cell.length_a   1.000
_cell.length_b   1.000
_cell.length_c   1.000
_cell.angle_alpha   90.00
_cell.angle_beta   90.00
_cell.angle_gamma   90.00
#
_symmetry.space_group_name_H-M   'P 1'
#
loop_
_entity.id
_entity.type
_entity.pdbx_description
1 polymer ?
#
loop_
_entity_poly.entity_id
_entity_poly.type
_entity_poly.pdbx_seq_one_letter_code
_entity_poly.pdbx_strand_id
1 'polypeptide(L)'
;MCEAHFFSEKMRPALKALMQRNVEMKVNDINNKLQYIAWQDQKWYHGISERNPSPPCAVVVHGPPDCSLEPLGDALDSTLSSLTGMAANDIAACRVFSKTIPWKVAQMVTPMEAVVGNPPTAPLWQCLVGGNGKIVLAGDFMTHSSYLGCIASADAAARAVVKTMICHRTEVVT
;
A
#
# COMPACT_ATOMS: atom_id res chain seq x y z
N MET A 1 4.32 -12.45 -10.70
CA MET A 1 2.92 -12.06 -11.05
C MET A 1 2.34 -11.18 -9.95
N CYS A 2 1.34 -10.33 -10.22
CA CYS A 2 0.72 -9.44 -9.21
C CYS A 2 -0.82 -9.53 -9.27
N GLU A 3 -1.49 -9.59 -8.12
CA GLU A 3 -2.95 -9.63 -8.02
C GLU A 3 -3.45 -8.72 -6.89
N ALA A 4 -4.63 -8.12 -7.08
CA ALA A 4 -5.34 -7.41 -6.02
C ALA A 4 -6.63 -8.16 -5.69
N HIS A 5 -6.80 -8.51 -4.41
CA HIS A 5 -7.96 -9.18 -3.85
C HIS A 5 -8.69 -8.22 -2.92
N PHE A 6 -10.01 -8.20 -3.03
CA PHE A 6 -10.87 -7.32 -2.24
C PHE A 6 -11.72 -8.18 -1.34
N PHE A 7 -11.62 -7.95 -0.05
CA PHE A 7 -12.34 -8.71 0.96
C PHE A 7 -13.42 -7.87 1.61
N SER A 8 -14.51 -8.53 1.99
CA SER A 8 -15.59 -7.93 2.76
C SER A 8 -15.10 -7.44 4.12
N GLU A 9 -15.94 -6.62 4.78
CA GLU A 9 -15.74 -6.13 6.15
C GLU A 9 -15.32 -7.22 7.15
N LYS A 10 -15.83 -8.46 6.99
CA LYS A 10 -15.58 -9.56 7.92
C LYS A 10 -14.09 -9.89 8.06
N MET A 11 -13.31 -9.68 7.01
CA MET A 11 -11.87 -9.96 7.01
C MET A 11 -11.05 -8.84 7.66
N ARG A 12 -11.63 -7.63 7.78
CA ARG A 12 -10.92 -6.43 8.22
C ARG A 12 -10.29 -6.57 9.62
N PRO A 13 -10.99 -7.09 10.65
CA PRO A 13 -10.39 -7.23 11.98
C PRO A 13 -9.16 -8.14 11.97
N ALA A 14 -9.21 -9.25 11.23
CA ALA A 14 -8.10 -10.19 11.10
C ALA A 14 -6.90 -9.56 10.39
N LEU A 15 -7.13 -8.89 9.26
CA LEU A 15 -6.07 -8.19 8.53
C LEU A 15 -5.48 -7.03 9.33
N LYS A 16 -6.30 -6.27 10.06
CA LYS A 16 -5.84 -5.16 10.89
C LYS A 16 -4.99 -5.64 12.08
N ALA A 17 -5.38 -6.76 12.69
CA ALA A 17 -4.59 -7.40 13.74
C ALA A 17 -3.26 -7.94 13.21
N LEU A 18 -3.27 -8.56 12.02
CA LEU A 18 -2.08 -9.10 11.35
C LEU A 18 -1.11 -7.99 10.94
N MET A 19 -1.61 -6.97 10.25
CA MET A 19 -0.79 -5.92 9.63
C MET A 19 -0.38 -4.83 10.64
N GLN A 20 -1.12 -4.66 11.74
CA GLN A 20 -0.89 -3.64 12.77
C GLN A 20 -0.73 -2.23 12.15
N ARG A 21 0.50 -1.69 12.16
CA ARG A 21 0.87 -0.39 11.55
C ARG A 21 1.54 -0.54 10.18
N ASN A 22 1.88 -1.75 9.77
CA ASN A 22 2.55 -2.01 8.52
C ASN A 22 1.52 -2.06 7.40
N VAL A 23 1.74 -1.31 6.33
CA VAL A 23 0.93 -1.41 5.11
C VAL A 23 1.33 -2.60 4.25
N GLU A 24 2.45 -3.23 4.59
CA GLU A 24 3.08 -4.28 3.82
C GLU A 24 3.91 -5.24 4.66
N MET A 25 4.05 -6.47 4.17
CA MET A 25 4.90 -7.48 4.77
C MET A 25 5.44 -8.45 3.73
N LYS A 26 6.70 -8.85 3.92
CA LYS A 26 7.27 -10.02 3.23
C LYS A 26 6.68 -11.28 3.86
N VAL A 27 6.27 -12.23 3.02
CA VAL A 27 5.75 -13.52 3.48
C VAL A 27 6.67 -14.64 3.01
N ASN A 28 6.88 -15.60 3.91
CA ASN A 28 7.47 -16.88 3.55
C ASN A 28 6.31 -17.86 3.36
N ASP A 29 5.70 -17.82 2.17
CA ASP A 29 4.63 -18.75 1.81
C ASP A 29 5.16 -20.19 1.73
N ILE A 30 4.34 -21.14 2.15
CA ILE A 30 4.68 -22.57 2.26
C ILE A 30 5.17 -23.13 0.92
N ASN A 31 4.61 -22.64 -0.19
CA ASN A 31 4.95 -23.09 -1.54
C ASN A 31 5.81 -22.08 -2.30
N ASN A 32 6.35 -21.05 -1.63
CA ASN A 32 7.06 -19.93 -2.24
C ASN A 32 6.29 -19.25 -3.39
N LYS A 33 4.95 -19.38 -3.44
CA LYS A 33 4.12 -18.76 -4.49
C LYS A 33 3.85 -17.30 -4.20
N LEU A 34 3.95 -16.88 -2.94
CA LEU A 34 3.86 -15.49 -2.52
C LEU A 34 5.16 -15.04 -1.85
N GLN A 35 5.62 -13.86 -2.25
CA GLN A 35 6.78 -13.19 -1.65
C GLN A 35 6.35 -12.03 -0.75
N TYR A 36 5.24 -11.38 -1.09
CA TYR A 36 4.88 -10.12 -0.47
C TYR A 36 3.37 -9.90 -0.47
N ILE A 37 2.87 -9.31 0.61
CA ILE A 37 1.49 -8.90 0.82
C ILE A 37 1.47 -7.43 1.23
N ALA A 38 0.65 -6.63 0.54
CA ALA A 38 0.29 -5.28 0.96
C ALA A 38 -1.21 -5.19 1.26
N TRP A 39 -1.58 -4.32 2.19
CA TRP A 39 -2.95 -4.19 2.68
C TRP A 39 -3.40 -2.73 2.75
N GLN A 40 -4.68 -2.52 2.45
CA GLN A 40 -5.38 -1.25 2.63
C GLN A 40 -6.72 -1.48 3.35
N ASP A 41 -6.91 -0.80 4.48
CA ASP A 41 -8.07 -0.95 5.37
C ASP A 41 -9.40 -0.63 4.68
N GLN A 42 -9.40 0.42 3.84
CA GLN A 42 -10.56 0.87 3.09
C GLN A 42 -10.20 1.20 1.66
N LYS A 43 -10.91 0.60 0.71
CA LYS A 43 -10.77 0.93 -0.70
C LYS A 43 -12.12 1.06 -1.40
N TRP A 44 -12.25 2.17 -2.11
CA TRP A 44 -13.39 2.46 -2.98
C TRP A 44 -13.07 1.96 -4.39
N TYR A 45 -13.98 1.20 -5.00
CA TYR A 45 -13.89 0.74 -6.38
C TYR A 45 -15.14 1.19 -7.15
N HIS A 46 -14.95 1.63 -8.40
CA HIS A 46 -16.01 2.05 -9.30
C HIS A 46 -16.99 0.88 -9.56
N GLY A 47 -18.08 0.86 -8.80
CA GLY A 47 -19.09 -0.22 -8.82
C GLY A 47 -19.75 -0.41 -7.46
N ILE A 48 -19.09 0.00 -6.38
CA ILE A 48 -19.69 0.11 -5.05
C ILE A 48 -20.30 1.52 -4.97
N SER A 49 -21.62 1.64 -5.10
CA SER A 49 -22.28 2.95 -4.94
C SER A 49 -22.04 3.47 -3.52
N GLU A 50 -22.07 4.80 -3.34
CA GLU A 50 -21.99 5.48 -2.03
C GLU A 50 -23.00 4.96 -0.99
N ARG A 51 -23.96 4.10 -1.40
CA ARG A 51 -24.95 3.45 -0.54
C ARG A 51 -24.46 2.18 0.16
N ASN A 52 -23.26 1.68 -0.13
CA ASN A 52 -22.74 0.51 0.59
C ASN A 52 -22.02 0.98 1.88
N PRO A 53 -22.55 0.70 3.08
CA PRO A 53 -22.09 1.33 4.32
C PRO A 53 -20.67 0.93 4.75
N SER A 54 -20.11 -0.14 4.18
CA SER A 54 -18.78 -0.65 4.53
C SER A 54 -17.92 -0.92 3.29
N PRO A 55 -16.94 -0.06 2.97
CA PRO A 55 -16.04 -0.29 1.84
C PRO A 55 -15.19 -1.56 2.07
N PRO A 56 -14.89 -2.36 1.03
CA PRO A 56 -14.03 -3.52 1.19
C PRO A 56 -12.61 -3.12 1.60
N CYS A 57 -11.90 -4.05 2.22
CA CYS A 57 -10.45 -3.94 2.38
C CYS A 57 -9.76 -4.58 1.17
N ALA A 58 -8.58 -4.10 0.82
CA ALA A 58 -7.82 -4.62 -0.31
C ALA A 58 -6.52 -5.25 0.17
N VAL A 59 -6.17 -6.37 -0.43
CA VAL A 59 -4.90 -7.07 -0.24
C VAL A 59 -4.28 -7.25 -1.62
N VAL A 60 -3.06 -6.76 -1.78
CA VAL A 60 -2.29 -6.89 -3.01
C VAL A 60 -1.17 -7.87 -2.77
N VAL A 61 -1.05 -8.86 -3.65
CA VAL A 61 -0.07 -9.93 -3.52
C VAL A 61 0.88 -9.96 -4.69
N HIS A 62 2.09 -10.39 -4.37
CA HIS A 62 3.17 -10.58 -5.30
C HIS A 62 3.68 -12.00 -5.26
N GLY A 63 3.59 -12.68 -6.40
CA GLY A 63 4.30 -13.93 -6.64
C GLY A 63 5.68 -13.68 -7.26
N PRO A 64 6.59 -14.67 -7.17
CA PRO A 64 7.92 -14.62 -7.76
C PRO A 64 7.96 -14.18 -9.24
N PRO A 65 9.09 -13.60 -9.69
CA PRO A 65 9.24 -13.13 -11.07
C PRO A 65 9.17 -14.25 -12.12
N ASP A 66 9.47 -15.48 -11.72
CA ASP A 66 9.53 -16.71 -12.51
C ASP A 66 8.29 -17.60 -12.37
N CYS A 67 7.33 -17.24 -11.51
CA CYS A 67 6.10 -18.01 -11.38
C CYS A 67 5.26 -17.96 -12.67
N SER A 68 4.73 -19.14 -13.02
CA SER A 68 3.70 -19.32 -14.04
C SER A 68 2.51 -18.37 -13.82
N LEU A 69 1.72 -18.11 -14.87
CA LEU A 69 0.50 -17.29 -14.84
C LEU A 69 -0.63 -17.87 -13.96
N GLU A 70 -0.30 -18.72 -12.99
CA GLU A 70 -1.25 -19.32 -12.08
C GLU A 70 -1.87 -18.24 -11.17
N PRO A 71 -3.20 -18.27 -10.97
CA PRO A 71 -3.86 -17.38 -10.02
C PRO A 71 -3.23 -17.50 -8.63
N LEU A 72 -2.97 -16.36 -7.99
CA LEU A 72 -2.35 -16.31 -6.66
C LEU A 72 -3.38 -16.43 -5.53
N GLY A 73 -4.67 -16.46 -5.86
CA GLY A 73 -5.78 -16.50 -4.90
C GLY A 73 -5.69 -17.62 -3.87
N ASP A 74 -5.44 -18.86 -4.28
CA ASP A 74 -5.40 -20.02 -3.36
C ASP A 74 -4.16 -19.98 -2.45
N ALA A 75 -3.03 -19.49 -2.98
CA ALA A 75 -1.82 -19.27 -2.22
C ALA A 75 -2.03 -18.17 -1.16
N LEU A 76 -2.75 -17.10 -1.52
CA LEU A 76 -3.13 -16.04 -0.60
C LEU A 76 -4.03 -16.55 0.51
N ASP A 77 -5.06 -17.34 0.18
CA ASP A 77 -5.98 -17.88 1.18
C ASP A 77 -5.25 -18.82 2.17
N SER A 78 -4.34 -19.64 1.67
CA SER A 78 -3.50 -20.52 2.50
C SER A 78 -2.54 -19.74 3.39
N THR A 79 -1.88 -18.71 2.82
CA THR A 79 -0.96 -17.84 3.58
C THR A 79 -1.70 -17.08 4.67
N LEU A 80 -2.82 -16.42 4.34
CA LEU A 80 -3.63 -15.70 5.32
C LEU A 80 -4.21 -16.65 6.37
N SER A 81 -4.57 -17.88 6.00
CA SER A 81 -5.03 -18.89 6.95
C SER A 81 -3.97 -19.19 8.00
N SER A 82 -2.73 -19.42 7.57
CA SER A 82 -1.61 -19.63 8.49
C SER A 82 -1.29 -18.40 9.35
N LEU A 83 -1.46 -17.19 8.82
CA LEU A 83 -1.10 -15.94 9.52
C LEU A 83 -2.17 -15.45 10.49
N THR A 84 -3.45 -15.70 10.19
CA THR A 84 -4.60 -15.20 10.96
C THR A 84 -5.26 -16.27 11.82
N GLY A 85 -4.98 -17.55 11.56
CA GLY A 85 -5.65 -18.69 12.18
C GLY A 85 -7.06 -18.95 11.66
N MET A 86 -7.56 -18.16 10.71
CA MET A 86 -8.84 -18.42 10.04
C MET A 86 -8.72 -19.57 9.05
N ALA A 87 -9.78 -20.33 8.79
CA ALA A 87 -9.74 -21.37 7.76
C ALA A 87 -9.67 -20.75 6.35
N ALA A 88 -8.85 -21.32 5.46
CA ALA A 88 -8.68 -20.82 4.10
C ALA A 88 -10.02 -20.68 3.34
N ASN A 89 -10.97 -21.60 3.56
CA ASN A 89 -12.31 -21.53 2.96
C ASN A 89 -13.12 -20.33 3.43
N ASP A 90 -13.00 -19.92 4.69
CA ASP A 90 -13.68 -18.75 5.24
C ASP A 90 -13.09 -17.46 4.66
N ILE A 91 -11.77 -17.44 4.47
CA ILE A 91 -11.06 -16.32 3.83
C ILE A 91 -11.50 -16.20 2.36
N ALA A 92 -11.53 -17.31 1.64
CA ALA A 92 -12.01 -17.35 0.26
C ALA A 92 -13.46 -16.87 0.14
N ALA A 93 -14.34 -17.27 1.06
CA ALA A 93 -15.73 -16.81 1.11
C ALA A 93 -15.87 -15.30 1.42
N CYS A 94 -14.88 -14.71 2.07
CA CYS A 94 -14.83 -13.27 2.30
C CYS A 94 -14.36 -12.46 1.08
N ARG A 95 -13.80 -13.11 0.05
CA ARG A 95 -13.30 -12.45 -1.16
C ARG A 95 -14.47 -12.03 -2.05
N VAL A 96 -14.63 -10.73 -2.22
CA VAL A 96 -15.68 -10.12 -3.03
C VAL A 96 -15.27 -10.04 -4.50
N PHE A 97 -14.02 -9.71 -4.75
CA PHE A 97 -13.50 -9.47 -6.10
C PHE A 97 -11.99 -9.70 -6.14
N SER A 98 -11.48 -10.07 -7.31
CA SER A 98 -10.04 -10.09 -7.57
C SER A 98 -9.73 -9.61 -8.98
N LYS A 99 -8.56 -9.00 -9.16
CA LYS A 99 -8.04 -8.62 -10.47
C LYS A 99 -6.55 -8.96 -10.58
N THR A 100 -6.16 -9.52 -11.71
CA THR A 100 -4.74 -9.66 -12.07
C THR A 100 -4.20 -8.31 -12.55
N ILE A 101 -2.99 -7.97 -12.11
CA ILE A 101 -2.29 -6.74 -12.47
C ILE A 101 -1.16 -7.10 -13.44
N PRO A 102 -1.23 -6.71 -14.73
CA PRO A 102 -0.17 -6.97 -15.70
C PRO A 102 1.12 -6.22 -15.31
N TRP A 103 2.13 -6.96 -14.87
CA TRP A 103 3.36 -6.37 -14.31
C TRP A 103 4.13 -5.51 -15.31
N LYS A 104 4.10 -5.85 -16.61
CA LYS A 104 4.72 -5.04 -17.68
C LYS A 104 4.16 -3.62 -17.77
N VAL A 105 2.92 -3.39 -17.31
CA VAL A 105 2.28 -2.07 -17.26
C VAL A 105 2.52 -1.42 -15.89
N ALA A 106 2.62 -2.22 -14.83
CA ALA A 106 2.85 -1.77 -13.45
C ALA A 106 4.31 -1.33 -13.16
N GLN A 107 5.28 -1.57 -14.07
CA GLN A 107 6.62 -1.00 -13.92
C GLN A 107 6.64 0.54 -14.02
N MET A 108 5.56 1.17 -14.49
CA MET A 108 5.40 2.63 -14.41
C MET A 108 4.53 3.09 -13.23
N VAL A 109 3.83 2.17 -12.54
CA VAL A 109 2.85 2.42 -11.48
C VAL A 109 2.83 1.18 -10.57
N THR A 110 3.48 1.24 -9.41
CA THR A 110 3.57 0.12 -8.46
C THR A 110 2.17 -0.33 -7.99
N PRO A 111 1.98 -1.59 -7.54
CA PRO A 111 0.66 -2.18 -7.30
C PRO A 111 -0.23 -1.41 -6.35
N MET A 112 0.36 -0.77 -5.33
CA MET A 112 -0.37 0.06 -4.38
C MET A 112 -1.01 1.26 -5.08
N GLU A 113 -0.46 1.72 -6.20
CA GLU A 113 -0.84 2.94 -6.92
C GLU A 113 -1.94 2.68 -7.95
N ALA A 114 -2.05 1.44 -8.44
CA ALA A 114 -3.23 0.96 -9.15
C ALA A 114 -4.44 0.76 -8.20
N VAL A 115 -4.26 1.08 -6.91
CA VAL A 115 -5.13 0.65 -5.81
C VAL A 115 -5.46 1.78 -4.83
N VAL A 116 -4.62 2.80 -4.65
CA VAL A 116 -4.83 3.89 -3.71
C VAL A 116 -5.63 5.03 -4.36
N GLY A 117 -6.87 5.21 -3.91
CA GLY A 117 -7.67 6.40 -4.25
C GLY A 117 -7.32 7.64 -3.40
N ASN A 118 -6.74 7.45 -2.21
CA ASN A 118 -6.29 8.51 -1.30
C ASN A 118 -5.08 8.04 -0.46
N PRO A 119 -3.87 8.62 -0.64
CA PRO A 119 -2.69 8.28 0.17
C PRO A 119 -2.89 8.52 1.68
N PRO A 120 -2.30 7.72 2.57
CA PRO A 120 -2.25 8.00 4.00
C PRO A 120 -1.49 9.30 4.29
N THR A 121 -2.05 10.18 5.12
CA THR A 121 -1.48 11.49 5.45
C THR A 121 -0.64 11.51 6.73
N ALA A 122 -0.57 10.42 7.49
CA ALA A 122 0.18 10.33 8.75
C ALA A 122 0.77 8.91 9.02
N PRO A 123 2.00 8.80 9.55
CA PRO A 123 2.95 9.88 9.80
C PRO A 123 3.39 10.55 8.49
N LEU A 124 3.88 11.80 8.56
CA LEU A 124 4.36 12.51 7.38
C LEU A 124 5.49 11.68 6.73
N TRP A 125 5.30 11.37 5.45
CA TRP A 125 6.29 10.74 4.60
C TRP A 125 7.49 11.69 4.56
N GLN A 126 8.70 11.19 4.81
CA GLN A 126 9.85 12.03 5.12
C GLN A 126 10.61 12.39 3.84
N CYS A 127 10.93 13.68 3.67
CA CYS A 127 11.96 14.17 2.76
C CYS A 127 13.27 14.37 3.53
N LEU A 128 14.41 14.38 2.83
CA LEU A 128 15.70 14.69 3.46
C LEU A 128 15.93 16.20 3.42
N VAL A 129 16.19 16.80 4.57
CA VAL A 129 16.53 18.23 4.69
C VAL A 129 18.00 18.35 5.08
N GLY A 130 18.78 19.05 4.26
CA GLY A 130 20.19 19.32 4.56
C GLY A 130 20.33 20.13 5.86
N GLY A 131 21.45 19.99 6.57
CA GLY A 131 21.62 20.55 7.92
C GLY A 131 21.45 22.08 8.04
N ASN A 132 21.56 22.83 6.94
CA ASN A 132 21.31 24.27 6.90
C ASN A 132 19.88 24.64 6.42
N GLY A 133 19.00 23.67 6.19
CA GLY A 133 17.62 23.88 5.72
C GLY A 133 17.48 24.39 4.28
N LYS A 134 18.58 24.67 3.58
CA LYS A 134 18.57 25.28 2.23
C LYS A 134 18.41 24.27 1.11
N ILE A 135 18.68 23.00 1.39
CA ILE A 135 18.55 21.90 0.44
C ILE A 135 17.49 20.95 0.98
N VAL A 136 16.46 20.71 0.19
CA VAL A 136 15.44 19.70 0.45
C VAL A 136 15.50 18.71 -0.70
N LEU A 137 15.74 17.44 -0.38
CA LEU A 137 15.78 16.36 -1.34
C LEU A 137 14.49 15.55 -1.21
N ALA A 138 13.71 15.57 -2.30
CA ALA A 138 12.57 14.69 -2.53
C ALA A 138 12.94 13.65 -3.58
N GLY A 139 12.37 12.48 -3.47
CA GLY A 139 12.56 11.37 -4.38
C GLY A 139 11.78 10.16 -3.91
N ASP A 140 11.76 9.12 -4.75
CA ASP A 140 11.18 7.81 -4.42
C ASP A 140 11.83 7.16 -3.19
N PHE A 141 13.01 7.68 -2.83
CA PHE A 141 13.87 7.13 -1.82
C PHE A 141 13.24 7.37 -0.45
N MET A 142 13.09 6.27 0.29
CA MET A 142 12.33 6.09 1.54
C MET A 142 10.86 5.69 1.40
N THR A 143 10.34 5.51 0.17
CA THR A 143 8.90 5.25 -0.07
C THR A 143 8.61 4.28 -1.23
N HIS A 144 9.50 3.30 -1.41
CA HIS A 144 9.31 2.08 -2.23
C HIS A 144 9.27 2.25 -3.76
N SER A 145 9.95 3.23 -4.34
CA SER A 145 9.98 3.41 -5.81
C SER A 145 8.60 3.50 -6.44
N SER A 146 7.74 4.28 -5.77
CA SER A 146 6.34 4.43 -6.10
C SER A 146 6.07 5.91 -6.49
N TYR A 147 5.33 6.17 -7.57
CA TYR A 147 4.71 7.46 -7.90
C TYR A 147 4.05 8.19 -6.72
N LEU A 148 3.32 7.51 -5.83
CA LEU A 148 2.71 8.04 -4.61
C LEU A 148 3.77 8.39 -3.57
N GLY A 149 4.83 7.58 -3.49
CA GLY A 149 6.04 7.89 -2.73
C GLY A 149 6.72 9.15 -3.26
N CYS A 150 6.83 9.29 -4.57
CA CYS A 150 7.31 10.52 -5.22
C CYS A 150 6.42 11.72 -4.93
N ILE A 151 5.08 11.58 -5.00
CA ILE A 151 4.13 12.65 -4.67
C ILE A 151 4.20 13.02 -3.19
N ALA A 152 4.20 12.04 -2.29
CA ALA A 152 4.25 12.25 -0.85
C ALA A 152 5.59 12.88 -0.43
N SER A 153 6.69 12.44 -1.05
CA SER A 153 8.02 13.03 -0.88
C SER A 153 8.08 14.46 -1.43
N ALA A 154 7.42 14.74 -2.56
CA ALA A 154 7.30 16.09 -3.12
C ALA A 154 6.43 17.01 -2.26
N ASP A 155 5.28 16.55 -1.75
CA ASP A 155 4.42 17.31 -0.81
C ASP A 155 5.16 17.59 0.50
N ALA A 156 5.84 16.60 1.05
CA ALA A 156 6.67 16.76 2.24
C ALA A 156 7.79 17.79 2.03
N ALA A 157 8.44 17.76 0.86
CA ALA A 157 9.46 18.73 0.50
C ALA A 157 8.88 20.15 0.34
N ALA A 158 7.73 20.30 -0.29
CA ALA A 158 7.06 21.59 -0.42
C ALA A 158 6.73 22.19 0.97
N ARG A 159 6.22 21.37 1.89
CA ARG A 159 5.95 21.79 3.29
C ARG A 159 7.24 22.17 4.02
N ALA A 160 8.33 21.43 3.83
CA ALA A 160 9.62 21.74 4.42
C ALA A 160 10.16 23.09 3.92
N VAL A 161 10.06 23.37 2.62
CA VAL A 161 10.47 24.66 2.03
C VAL A 161 9.64 25.82 2.60
N VAL A 162 8.31 25.67 2.66
CA VAL A 162 7.43 26.70 3.24
C VAL A 162 7.81 26.99 4.70
N LYS A 163 8.08 25.95 5.50
CA LYS A 163 8.51 26.11 6.89
C LYS A 163 9.83 26.88 7.01
N THR A 164 10.83 26.54 6.19
CA THR A 164 12.13 27.25 6.18
C THR A 164 11.97 28.72 5.74
N MET A 165 11.16 28.99 4.71
CA MET A 165 10.91 30.36 4.23
C MET A 165 10.21 31.24 5.27
N ILE A 166 9.25 30.68 6.01
CA ILE A 166 8.57 31.39 7.10
C ILE A 166 9.56 31.69 8.24
N CYS A 167 10.38 30.73 8.66
CA CYS A 167 11.36 30.93 9.73
C CYS A 167 12.43 31.99 9.38
N HIS A 168 12.97 32.00 8.16
CA HIS A 168 13.96 33.01 7.76
C HIS A 168 13.39 34.42 7.58
N ARG A 169 12.09 34.58 7.32
CA ARG A 169 11.45 35.90 7.27
C ARG A 169 11.39 36.57 8.64
N THR A 170 11.32 35.79 9.72
CA THR A 170 11.22 36.31 11.08
C THR A 170 12.57 36.83 11.61
N GLU A 171 13.68 36.29 11.13
CA GLU A 171 15.04 36.70 11.54
C GLU A 171 15.56 37.97 10.84
N VAL A 172 14.94 38.38 9.72
CA VAL A 172 15.35 39.57 8.94
C VAL A 172 14.57 40.83 9.36
N VAL A 173 13.54 40.68 10.20
CA VAL A 173 12.66 41.79 10.64
C VAL A 173 12.97 42.26 12.08
N THR A 174 14.05 41.74 12.68
CA THR A 174 14.62 42.20 13.95
C THR A 174 15.97 42.84 13.73
#